data_AF-A0A838K5X8-F1
#
_entry.id   AF-A0A838K5X8-F1
#
_cell.length_a   1.000
_cell.length_b   1.000
_cell.length_c   1.000
_cell.angle_alpha   90.00
_cell.angle_beta   90.00
_cell.angle_gamma   90.00
#
_symmetry.space_group_name_H-M   'P 1'
#
loop_
_entity.id
_entity.type
_entity.pdbx_description
1 polymer ?
#
loop_
_entity_poly.entity_id
_entity_poly.type
_entity_poly.pdbx_seq_one_letter_code
_entity_poly.pdbx_strand_id
1 'polypeptide(L)'
;MLPDTFNGLPLHSLTVHATVVLVPLAGLLGVLFAIPRSRGWATIPLPLVAAGAALSTWVSIQTGEALQEAGGRNAAGLDGPLADLIDQHAELADQLQAMVIVYAGVAILAAVVALVKRGSGAVITALGVLLVLGAVVISIQTYRVGDLGAQAVWNPTGDVDYGAADD
;
A
#
# COMPACT_ATOMS: atom_id res chain seq x y z
N MET A 1 -8.80 4.46 20.30
CA MET A 1 -9.71 4.84 19.21
C MET A 1 -9.00 5.95 18.44
N LEU A 2 -8.74 5.76 17.15
CA LEU A 2 -8.23 6.82 16.28
C LEU A 2 -9.36 7.84 16.06
N PRO A 3 -9.07 9.14 15.92
CA PRO A 3 -10.09 10.14 15.62
C PRO A 3 -10.66 9.94 14.20
N ASP A 4 -11.97 10.06 14.02
CA ASP A 4 -12.63 9.76 12.72
C ASP A 4 -12.43 10.86 11.65
N THR A 5 -12.08 12.09 12.08
CA THR A 5 -11.87 13.24 11.19
C THR A 5 -10.61 14.00 11.55
N PHE A 6 -10.02 14.66 10.55
CA PHE A 6 -8.92 15.62 10.73
C PHE A 6 -9.21 16.85 9.87
N ASN A 7 -9.28 18.02 10.51
CA ASN A 7 -9.59 19.29 9.85
C ASN A 7 -10.89 19.26 9.02
N GLY A 8 -11.92 18.54 9.50
CA GLY A 8 -13.22 18.39 8.83
C GLY A 8 -13.25 17.40 7.66
N LEU A 9 -12.13 16.73 7.34
CA LEU A 9 -12.05 15.69 6.31
C LEU A 9 -11.97 14.28 6.95
N PRO A 10 -12.48 13.22 6.27
CA PRO A 10 -12.33 11.85 6.73
C PRO A 10 -10.85 11.50 6.94
N LEU A 11 -10.48 11.00 8.11
CA LEU A 11 -9.08 10.64 8.41
C LEU A 11 -8.54 9.61 7.41
N HIS A 12 -9.41 8.74 6.90
CA HIS A 12 -9.09 7.76 5.86
C HIS A 12 -8.43 8.42 4.63
N SER A 13 -8.97 9.53 4.13
CA SER A 13 -8.40 10.20 2.95
C SER A 13 -6.95 10.64 3.18
N LEU A 14 -6.60 11.15 4.36
CA LEU A 14 -5.25 11.59 4.69
C LEU A 14 -4.28 10.41 4.84
N THR A 15 -4.73 9.32 5.46
CA THR A 15 -3.89 8.14 5.71
C THR A 15 -3.62 7.36 4.41
N VAL A 16 -4.58 7.34 3.48
CA VAL A 16 -4.37 6.81 2.12
C VAL A 16 -3.24 7.54 1.40
N HIS A 17 -3.13 8.87 1.51
CA HIS A 17 -2.03 9.62 0.89
C HIS A 17 -0.65 9.18 1.41
N ALA A 18 -0.54 8.95 2.72
CA ALA A 18 0.70 8.43 3.29
C ALA A 18 1.02 7.03 2.72
N THR A 19 0.02 6.17 2.57
CA THR A 19 0.18 4.80 2.04
C THR A 19 0.61 4.80 0.58
N VAL A 20 -0.06 5.56 -0.29
CA VAL A 20 0.25 5.62 -1.73
C VAL A 20 1.59 6.30 -2.03
N VAL A 21 2.17 7.04 -1.06
CA VAL A 21 3.53 7.58 -1.17
C VAL A 21 4.56 6.58 -0.64
N LEU A 22 4.32 6.03 0.55
CA LEU A 22 5.30 5.20 1.25
C LEU A 22 5.48 3.82 0.61
N VAL A 23 4.42 3.18 0.12
CA VAL A 23 4.51 1.84 -0.50
C VAL A 23 5.37 1.87 -1.77
N PRO A 24 5.13 2.76 -2.76
CA PRO A 24 6.00 2.87 -3.94
C PRO A 24 7.41 3.31 -3.59
N LEU A 25 7.58 4.23 -2.62
CA LEU A 25 8.90 4.65 -2.16
C LEU A 25 9.70 3.49 -1.54
N ALA A 26 9.05 2.63 -0.75
CA ALA A 26 9.65 1.42 -0.22
C ALA A 26 10.09 0.47 -1.36
N GLY A 27 9.26 0.32 -2.39
CA GLY A 27 9.58 -0.42 -3.61
C GLY A 27 10.83 0.12 -4.32
N LEU A 28 10.89 1.44 -4.54
CA LEU A 28 12.04 2.11 -5.16
C LEU A 28 13.32 1.93 -4.35
N LEU A 29 13.24 2.06 -3.01
CA LEU A 29 14.39 1.82 -2.14
C LEU A 29 14.87 0.36 -2.19
N GLY A 30 13.97 -0.61 -2.41
CA GLY A 30 14.34 -2.01 -2.63
C GLY A 30 15.11 -2.21 -3.93
N VAL A 31 14.67 -1.57 -5.01
CA VAL A 31 15.40 -1.55 -6.29
C VAL A 31 16.78 -0.91 -6.13
N LEU A 32 16.86 0.22 -5.43
CA LEU A 32 18.13 0.90 -5.16
C LEU A 32 19.06 0.09 -4.25
N PHE A 33 18.51 -0.71 -3.33
CA PHE A 33 19.30 -1.66 -2.53
C PHE A 33 19.87 -2.79 -3.39
N ALA A 34 19.14 -3.26 -4.40
CA ALA A 34 19.62 -4.29 -5.33
C ALA A 34 20.81 -3.80 -6.18
N ILE A 35 20.90 -2.51 -6.46
CA ILE A 35 21.99 -1.90 -7.23
C ILE A 35 23.24 -1.67 -6.33
N PRO A 36 24.39 -2.29 -6.63
CA PRO A 36 25.58 -2.22 -5.77
C PRO A 36 26.07 -0.80 -5.45
N ARG A 37 25.93 0.12 -6.41
CA ARG A 37 26.39 1.52 -6.27
C ARG A 37 25.55 2.34 -5.28
N SER A 38 24.27 2.04 -5.12
CA SER A 38 23.35 2.75 -4.23
C SER A 38 23.07 2.02 -2.91
N ARG A 39 23.40 0.72 -2.82
CA ARG A 39 23.12 -0.11 -1.65
C ARG A 39 23.53 0.50 -0.32
N GLY A 40 24.73 1.09 -0.25
CA GLY A 40 25.28 1.63 1.00
C GLY A 40 24.37 2.65 1.68
N TRP A 41 23.88 3.63 0.92
CA TRP A 41 22.98 4.66 1.47
C TRP A 41 21.52 4.19 1.54
N ALA A 42 21.09 3.25 0.70
CA ALA A 42 19.73 2.69 0.71
C ALA A 42 19.47 1.75 1.91
N THR A 43 20.53 1.18 2.51
CA THR A 43 20.45 0.16 3.57
C THR A 43 19.65 0.60 4.80
N ILE A 44 19.79 1.87 5.22
CA ILE A 44 19.07 2.42 6.39
C ILE A 44 17.66 2.93 6.06
N PRO A 45 17.44 3.76 5.02
CA PRO A 45 16.10 4.27 4.72
C PRO A 45 15.14 3.15 4.27
N LEU A 46 15.60 2.12 3.56
CA LEU A 46 14.76 1.03 3.08
C LEU A 46 13.87 0.40 4.19
N PRO A 47 14.43 -0.18 5.27
CA PRO A 47 13.62 -0.81 6.32
C PRO A 47 12.74 0.20 7.06
N LEU A 48 13.19 1.45 7.24
CA LEU A 48 12.40 2.49 7.90
C LEU A 48 11.17 2.87 7.09
N VAL A 49 11.34 3.12 5.79
CA VAL A 49 10.23 3.45 4.89
C VAL A 49 9.32 2.25 4.70
N ALA A 50 9.85 1.03 4.58
CA ALA A 50 9.02 -0.17 4.45
C ALA A 50 8.18 -0.43 5.72
N ALA A 51 8.75 -0.24 6.91
CA ALA A 51 7.98 -0.32 8.16
C ALA A 51 6.93 0.79 8.27
N GLY A 52 7.28 2.02 7.85
CA GLY A 52 6.33 3.13 7.77
C GLY A 52 5.19 2.85 6.79
N ALA A 53 5.47 2.24 5.64
CA ALA A 53 4.48 1.83 4.66
C ALA A 53 3.52 0.77 5.23
N ALA A 54 4.04 -0.24 5.93
CA ALA A 54 3.23 -1.27 6.60
C ALA A 54 2.32 -0.67 7.68
N LEU A 55 2.83 0.28 8.46
CA LEU A 55 2.04 0.98 9.48
C LEU A 55 0.97 1.88 8.84
N SER A 56 1.34 2.65 7.82
CA SER A 56 0.42 3.54 7.12
C SER A 56 -0.73 2.78 6.46
N THR A 57 -0.41 1.65 5.83
CA THR A 57 -1.41 0.78 5.18
C THR A 57 -2.40 0.23 6.22
N TRP A 58 -1.91 -0.24 7.37
CA TRP A 58 -2.77 -0.69 8.48
C TRP A 58 -3.66 0.43 9.01
N VAL A 59 -3.10 1.63 9.24
CA VAL A 59 -3.90 2.79 9.67
C VAL A 59 -4.95 3.16 8.63
N SER A 60 -4.64 3.03 7.34
CA SER A 60 -5.60 3.31 6.26
C SER A 60 -6.78 2.34 6.29
N ILE A 61 -6.52 1.04 6.55
CA ILE A 61 -7.56 0.02 6.73
C ILE A 61 -8.44 0.38 7.94
N GLN A 62 -7.84 0.59 9.12
CA GLN A 62 -8.63 0.88 10.33
C GLN A 62 -9.49 2.14 10.20
N THR A 63 -8.98 3.18 9.54
CA THR A 63 -9.72 4.43 9.33
C THR A 63 -10.78 4.30 8.23
N GLY A 64 -10.60 3.38 7.27
CA GLY A 64 -11.59 3.04 6.26
C GLY A 64 -12.76 2.25 6.84
N GLU A 65 -12.47 1.27 7.69
CA GLU A 65 -13.48 0.51 8.45
C GLU A 65 -14.32 1.45 9.33
N ALA A 66 -13.66 2.33 10.09
CA ALA A 66 -14.35 3.32 10.92
C ALA A 66 -15.23 4.27 10.08
N LEU A 67 -14.77 4.65 8.88
CA LEU A 67 -15.57 5.46 7.95
C LEU A 67 -16.79 4.70 7.44
N GLN A 68 -16.66 3.41 7.13
CA GLN A 68 -17.78 2.55 6.71
C GLN A 68 -18.81 2.36 7.84
N GLU A 69 -18.34 2.21 9.07
CA GLU A 69 -19.20 2.13 10.27
C GLU A 69 -19.93 3.46 10.53
N ALA A 70 -19.21 4.59 10.49
CA ALA A 70 -19.76 5.93 10.71
C ALA A 70 -20.70 6.39 9.59
N GLY A 71 -20.41 6.02 8.35
CA GLY A 71 -21.31 6.20 7.19
C GLY A 71 -22.55 5.30 7.27
N GLY A 72 -22.58 4.36 8.20
CA GLY A 72 -23.72 3.52 8.52
C GLY A 72 -23.93 2.43 7.49
N ARG A 73 -23.25 1.28 7.66
CA ARG A 73 -23.67 0.00 7.07
C ARG A 73 -25.17 -0.31 7.32
N ASN A 74 -25.76 0.28 8.38
CA ASN A 74 -27.17 0.14 8.76
C ASN A 74 -28.08 1.35 8.47
N ALA A 75 -27.51 2.53 8.15
CA ALA A 75 -28.30 3.75 7.93
C ALA A 75 -28.47 4.09 6.43
N ALA A 76 -27.62 3.53 5.56
CA ALA A 76 -27.57 3.87 4.14
C ALA A 76 -28.00 2.76 3.18
N GLY A 77 -28.26 1.52 3.61
CA GLY A 77 -28.68 0.45 2.70
C GLY A 77 -27.78 0.38 1.46
N LEU A 78 -26.46 0.32 1.67
CA LEU A 78 -25.49 0.17 0.60
C LEU A 78 -25.66 -1.23 0.00
N ASP A 79 -26.66 -1.35 -0.86
CA ASP A 79 -26.91 -2.48 -1.74
C ASP A 79 -26.56 -2.06 -3.17
N GLY A 80 -26.05 -3.00 -3.98
CA GLY A 80 -25.72 -2.75 -5.38
C GLY A 80 -24.25 -2.37 -5.64
N PRO A 81 -23.95 -1.81 -6.82
CA PRO A 81 -22.57 -1.74 -7.35
C PRO A 81 -21.55 -1.04 -6.45
N LEU A 82 -21.96 0.01 -5.73
CA LEU A 82 -21.07 0.74 -4.82
C LEU A 82 -20.60 -0.13 -3.64
N ALA A 83 -21.49 -0.93 -3.07
CA ALA A 83 -21.16 -1.80 -1.95
C ALA A 83 -20.13 -2.86 -2.35
N ASP A 84 -20.33 -3.46 -3.53
CA ASP A 84 -19.41 -4.43 -4.11
C ASP A 84 -18.02 -3.81 -4.38
N LEU A 85 -17.95 -2.56 -4.84
CA LEU A 85 -16.69 -1.84 -5.04
C LEU A 85 -15.96 -1.57 -3.71
N ILE A 86 -16.69 -1.15 -2.68
CA ILE A 86 -16.12 -0.89 -1.35
C ILE A 86 -15.59 -2.18 -0.71
N ASP A 87 -16.37 -3.26 -0.77
CA ASP A 87 -15.97 -4.56 -0.19
C ASP A 87 -14.74 -5.14 -0.94
N GLN A 88 -14.70 -5.06 -2.27
CA GLN A 88 -13.51 -5.46 -3.04
C GLN A 88 -12.30 -4.55 -2.75
N HIS A 89 -12.49 -3.24 -2.61
CA HIS A 89 -11.41 -2.32 -2.24
C HIS A 89 -10.82 -2.69 -0.87
N ALA A 90 -11.67 -2.98 0.12
CA ALA A 90 -11.25 -3.41 1.45
C ALA A 90 -10.48 -4.74 1.39
N GLU A 91 -10.99 -5.74 0.66
CA GLU A 91 -10.31 -7.03 0.51
C GLU A 91 -8.93 -6.88 -0.15
N LEU A 92 -8.82 -6.07 -1.21
CA LEU A 92 -7.53 -5.81 -1.84
C LEU A 92 -6.58 -5.02 -0.92
N ALA A 93 -7.11 -4.15 -0.05
CA ALA A 93 -6.31 -3.42 0.94
C ALA A 93 -5.73 -4.37 1.99
N ASP A 94 -6.49 -5.35 2.47
CA ASP A 94 -5.99 -6.40 3.37
C ASP A 94 -4.89 -7.25 2.73
N GLN A 95 -5.07 -7.61 1.45
CA GLN A 95 -4.03 -8.29 0.67
C GLN A 95 -2.77 -7.41 0.54
N LEU A 96 -2.94 -6.12 0.27
CA LEU A 96 -1.82 -5.17 0.22
C LEU A 96 -1.08 -5.11 1.55
N GLN A 97 -1.80 -5.04 2.68
CA GLN A 97 -1.22 -5.03 4.02
C GLN A 97 -0.32 -6.25 4.24
N ALA A 98 -0.82 -7.45 3.95
CA ALA A 98 -0.05 -8.68 4.08
C ALA A 98 1.22 -8.65 3.21
N MET A 99 1.10 -8.22 1.95
CA MET A 99 2.23 -8.12 1.01
C MET A 99 3.28 -7.11 1.48
N VAL A 100 2.85 -5.94 1.99
CA VAL A 100 3.75 -4.89 2.50
C VAL A 100 4.44 -5.33 3.79
N ILE A 101 3.76 -6.07 4.68
CA ILE A 101 4.40 -6.68 5.87
C ILE A 101 5.51 -7.65 5.45
N VAL A 102 5.23 -8.54 4.49
CA VAL A 102 6.24 -9.49 3.98
C VAL A 102 7.41 -8.73 3.35
N TYR A 103 7.13 -7.71 2.53
CA TYR A 103 8.15 -6.85 1.93
C TYR A 103 9.01 -6.16 2.99
N ALA A 104 8.40 -5.58 4.03
CA ALA A 104 9.10 -4.96 5.14
C ALA A 104 10.00 -5.95 5.90
N GLY A 105 9.53 -7.19 6.10
CA GLY A 105 10.34 -8.25 6.70
C GLY A 105 11.60 -8.57 5.87
N VAL A 106 11.46 -8.70 4.54
CA VAL A 106 12.60 -8.92 3.63
C VAL A 106 13.54 -7.71 3.63
N ALA A 107 13.00 -6.49 3.62
CA ALA A 107 13.76 -5.25 3.68
C ALA A 107 14.60 -5.13 4.97
N ILE A 108 14.01 -5.46 6.13
CA ILE A 108 14.70 -5.48 7.41
C ILE A 108 15.80 -6.55 7.41
N LEU A 109 15.50 -7.76 6.94
CA LEU A 109 16.49 -8.83 6.85
C LEU A 109 17.68 -8.45 5.95
N ALA A 110 17.39 -7.87 4.77
CA ALA A 110 18.40 -7.39 3.84
C ALA A 110 19.29 -6.31 4.45
N ALA A 111 18.68 -5.35 5.16
CA ALA A 111 19.41 -4.30 5.86
C ALA A 111 20.31 -4.88 6.97
N VAL A 112 19.78 -5.78 7.80
CA VAL A 112 20.55 -6.43 8.88
C VAL A 112 21.76 -7.17 8.30
N VAL A 113 21.55 -8.04 7.30
CA VAL A 113 22.63 -8.81 6.65
C VAL A 113 23.72 -7.89 6.09
N ALA A 114 23.33 -6.78 5.44
CA ALA A 114 24.25 -5.81 4.88
C ALA A 114 25.04 -5.06 5.98
N LEU A 115 24.38 -4.63 7.06
CA LEU A 115 25.00 -3.86 8.14
C LEU A 115 25.95 -4.69 8.99
N VAL A 116 25.58 -5.93 9.33
CA VAL A 116 26.45 -6.81 10.14
C VAL A 116 27.57 -7.46 9.33
N LYS A 117 27.64 -7.19 8.01
CA LYS A 117 28.60 -7.78 7.06
C LYS A 117 28.65 -9.32 7.13
N ARG A 118 27.52 -9.93 7.49
CA ARG A 118 27.40 -11.36 7.78
C ARG A 118 26.48 -11.98 6.74
N GLY A 119 27.03 -12.25 5.56
CA GLY A 119 26.31 -12.86 4.44
C GLY A 119 27.22 -12.94 3.22
N SER A 120 27.11 -14.03 2.45
CA SER A 120 27.81 -14.13 1.17
C SER A 120 27.21 -13.14 0.17
N GLY A 121 27.98 -12.75 -0.85
CA GLY A 121 27.47 -11.93 -1.94
C GLY A 121 26.22 -12.53 -2.60
N ALA A 122 26.11 -13.86 -2.64
CA ALA A 122 24.94 -14.57 -3.16
C ALA A 122 23.67 -14.30 -2.32
N VAL A 123 23.77 -14.29 -0.98
CA VAL A 123 22.63 -13.98 -0.09
C VAL A 123 22.13 -12.54 -0.31
N ILE A 124 23.06 -11.58 -0.39
CA ILE A 124 22.71 -10.18 -0.64
C ILE A 124 22.03 -10.01 -2.00
N THR A 125 22.55 -10.67 -3.04
CA THR A 125 21.94 -10.66 -4.38
C THR A 125 20.55 -11.28 -4.37
N ALA A 126 20.37 -12.42 -3.69
CA ALA A 126 19.06 -13.08 -3.58
C ALA A 126 18.03 -12.18 -2.89
N LEU A 127 18.39 -11.53 -1.78
CA LEU A 127 17.54 -10.56 -1.09
C LEU A 127 17.22 -9.35 -1.97
N GLY A 128 18.20 -8.85 -2.74
CA GLY A 128 17.98 -7.79 -3.72
C GLY A 128 16.97 -8.19 -4.80
N VAL A 129 17.05 -9.41 -5.34
CA VAL A 129 16.08 -9.92 -6.32
C VAL A 129 14.69 -10.03 -5.69
N LEU A 130 14.57 -10.56 -4.46
CA LEU A 130 13.30 -10.64 -3.76
C LEU A 130 12.68 -9.26 -3.52
N LEU A 131 13.49 -8.25 -3.19
CA LEU A 131 13.03 -6.87 -3.06
C LEU A 131 12.54 -6.29 -4.40
N VAL A 132 13.24 -6.55 -5.51
CA VAL A 132 12.78 -6.08 -6.83
C VAL A 132 11.46 -6.72 -7.22
N LEU A 133 11.31 -8.04 -7.03
CA LEU A 133 10.07 -8.75 -7.31
C LEU A 133 8.93 -8.28 -6.39
N GLY A 134 9.23 -8.13 -5.10
CA GLY A 134 8.28 -7.59 -4.11
C GLY A 134 7.84 -6.17 -4.45
N ALA A 135 8.74 -5.32 -4.94
CA ALA A 135 8.42 -3.96 -5.37
C ALA A 135 7.39 -3.94 -6.52
N VAL A 136 7.52 -4.86 -7.48
CA VAL A 136 6.54 -5.03 -8.56
C VAL A 136 5.18 -5.46 -7.99
N VAL A 137 5.17 -6.48 -7.13
CA VAL A 137 3.95 -7.01 -6.52
C VAL A 137 3.18 -5.94 -5.73
N ILE A 138 3.85 -5.23 -4.81
CA ILE A 138 3.19 -4.20 -3.99
C ILE A 138 2.74 -3.00 -4.84
N SER A 139 3.44 -2.68 -5.93
CA SER A 139 3.04 -1.60 -6.84
C SER A 139 1.77 -1.97 -7.62
N ILE A 140 1.70 -3.19 -8.16
CA ILE A 140 0.51 -3.69 -8.85
C ILE A 140 -0.67 -3.72 -7.88
N GLN A 141 -0.48 -4.23 -6.66
CA GLN A 141 -1.57 -4.31 -5.69
C GLN A 141 -2.04 -2.91 -5.26
N THR A 142 -1.11 -1.96 -5.07
CA THR A 142 -1.46 -0.56 -4.77
C THR A 142 -2.28 0.07 -5.89
N TYR A 143 -1.92 -0.18 -7.15
CA TYR A 143 -2.73 0.25 -8.29
C TYR A 143 -4.14 -0.33 -8.25
N ARG A 144 -4.28 -1.65 -8.02
CA ARG A 144 -5.60 -2.32 -7.99
C ARG A 144 -6.49 -1.79 -6.86
N VAL A 145 -5.91 -1.58 -5.68
CA VAL A 145 -6.63 -0.97 -4.54
C VAL A 145 -7.07 0.45 -4.90
N GLY A 146 -6.18 1.26 -5.46
CA GLY A 146 -6.46 2.64 -5.87
C GLY A 146 -7.53 2.74 -6.97
N ASP A 147 -7.50 1.83 -7.95
CA ASP A 147 -8.46 1.77 -9.06
C ASP A 147 -9.89 1.50 -8.56
N LEU A 148 -10.07 0.50 -7.69
CA LEU A 148 -11.38 0.26 -7.06
C LEU A 148 -11.85 1.44 -6.20
N GLY A 149 -10.92 2.09 -5.49
CA GLY A 149 -11.24 3.29 -4.71
C GLY A 149 -11.68 4.46 -5.60
N ALA A 150 -11.04 4.64 -6.75
CA ALA A 150 -11.43 5.64 -7.74
C ALA A 150 -12.80 5.33 -8.35
N GLN A 151 -13.07 4.07 -8.69
CA GLN A 151 -14.38 3.65 -9.21
C GLN A 151 -15.50 3.89 -8.17
N ALA A 152 -15.26 3.59 -6.90
CA ALA A 152 -16.23 3.84 -5.84
C ALA A 152 -16.60 5.33 -5.68
N VAL A 153 -15.65 6.23 -5.94
CA VAL A 153 -15.87 7.69 -5.81
C VAL A 153 -16.45 8.30 -7.09
N TRP A 154 -15.95 7.88 -8.26
CA TRP A 154 -16.20 8.57 -9.53
C TRP A 154 -17.19 7.85 -10.45
N ASN A 155 -17.38 6.54 -10.28
CA ASN A 155 -18.35 5.73 -11.02
C ASN A 155 -19.11 4.74 -10.10
N PRO A 156 -19.80 5.24 -9.05
CA PRO A 156 -20.40 4.39 -8.02
C PRO A 156 -21.51 3.46 -8.53
N THR A 157 -22.09 3.73 -9.69
CA THR A 157 -23.15 2.90 -10.31
C THR A 157 -22.65 2.04 -11.46
N GLY A 158 -21.42 2.27 -11.96
CA GLY A 158 -20.87 1.55 -13.12
C GLY A 158 -21.39 2.04 -14.46
N ASP A 159 -22.24 3.08 -14.50
CA ASP A 159 -22.93 3.54 -15.71
C ASP A 159 -22.10 4.51 -16.55
N VAL A 160 -20.97 4.99 -16.02
CA VAL A 160 -20.07 5.91 -16.74
C VAL A 160 -19.08 5.10 -17.58
N ASP A 161 -19.21 5.16 -18.91
CA ASP A 161 -18.21 4.67 -19.85
C ASP A 161 -17.17 5.75 -20.14
N TYR A 162 -16.03 5.69 -19.46
CA TYR A 162 -14.91 6.62 -19.69
C TYR A 162 -14.17 6.39 -21.02
N GLY A 163 -14.47 5.30 -21.74
CA GLY A 163 -13.88 4.99 -23.04
C GLY A 163 -14.66 5.55 -24.23
N ALA A 164 -15.91 5.99 -24.02
CA ALA A 164 -16.83 6.41 -25.09
C ALA A 164 -16.78 7.91 -25.43
N ALA A 165 -15.87 8.69 -24.82
CA ALA A 165 -15.90 10.15 -24.92
C ALA A 165 -15.29 10.76 -26.19
N ASP A 166 -14.76 9.96 -27.13
CA ASP A 166 -13.94 10.44 -28.26
C ASP A 166 -14.41 10.02 -29.67
N ASP A 167 -15.70 9.67 -29.86
CA ASP A 167 -16.29 9.36 -31.20
C ASP A 167 -17.27 10.43 -31.72
#